data_AF-A0AAW1Y0Y2-F1
#
_entry.id   AF-A0AAW1Y0Y2-F1
#
_cell.length_a   1.000
_cell.length_b   1.000
_cell.length_c   1.000
_cell.angle_alpha   90.00
_cell.angle_beta   90.00
_cell.angle_gamma   90.00
#
_symmetry.space_group_name_H-M   'P 1'
#
loop_
_entity.id
_entity.type
_entity.pdbx_description
1 polymer ?
#
loop_
_entity_poly.entity_id
_entity_poly.type
_entity_poly.pdbx_seq_one_letter_code
_entity_poly.pdbx_strand_id
1 'polypeptide(L)'
;MNLGKFEIVGDLRSLKSLNLTRTGIKEFPWPSSSIINLEKVILKGCEELTNVAWCIFELQHLQHLDLSECDNLVTFPTKTSSEFSAANSNSNSNVVHYAPLFVDLSGCNNLREISEFPREIHRLDASLCPSLIRISKLTNILEGKEESMIPRMNLFGCFFLMINYGFKIKMKKKKNLPDNLGVTALLCLFLSSSCLQSEFQVSCFAGVKIPEWFTYRMDCKKLLWPEDFSEKEFRALQFRIRFPGNFKWENNLGGLAFCAQIDRYDSMDDAPFFRLLCTIYINGDVCIIHEHLEQDWWFLPGHMWLYYVPFATIMRRLSESRLPPPSIVNFEIEYKLGMGSCGVHVVMQEEEEEEEEGGIFVSCSLSEDGSSATIDVLS
;
A
#
# COMPACT_ATOMS: atom_id res chain seq x y z
N MET A 1 27.14 -18.16 -10.23
CA MET A 1 28.56 -17.80 -10.09
C MET A 1 28.80 -17.33 -8.66
N ASN A 2 29.75 -17.91 -7.94
CA ASN A 2 30.10 -17.46 -6.59
C ASN A 2 31.00 -16.22 -6.72
N LEU A 3 30.43 -15.03 -6.47
CA LEU A 3 31.14 -13.76 -6.46
C LEU A 3 31.40 -13.42 -4.99
N GLY A 4 32.33 -14.11 -4.34
CA GLY A 4 32.64 -13.89 -2.92
C GLY A 4 32.98 -12.44 -2.56
N LYS A 5 33.37 -11.61 -3.55
CA LYS A 5 33.47 -10.16 -3.48
C LYS A 5 33.14 -9.55 -4.85
N PHE A 6 32.08 -8.74 -4.95
CA PHE A 6 31.75 -8.00 -6.17
C PHE A 6 32.40 -6.62 -6.09
N GLU A 7 33.37 -6.35 -6.97
CA GLU A 7 34.11 -5.10 -7.02
C GLU A 7 33.87 -4.39 -8.36
N ILE A 8 33.64 -3.08 -8.29
CA ILE A 8 33.44 -2.23 -9.47
C ILE A 8 34.80 -1.68 -9.90
N VAL A 9 35.31 -2.16 -11.03
CA VAL A 9 36.55 -1.68 -11.62
C VAL A 9 36.24 -0.72 -12.77
N GLY A 10 36.70 0.53 -12.67
CA GLY A 10 36.53 1.57 -13.69
C GLY A 10 35.52 2.66 -13.30
N ASP A 11 35.38 3.66 -14.19
CA ASP A 11 34.38 4.72 -14.06
C ASP A 11 33.11 4.31 -14.80
N LEU A 12 32.03 4.07 -14.07
CA LEU A 12 30.74 3.60 -14.57
C LEU A 12 29.67 4.70 -14.45
N ARG A 13 30.04 5.98 -14.52
CA ARG A 13 29.11 7.12 -14.38
C ARG A 13 27.97 7.11 -15.39
N SER A 14 28.09 6.41 -16.51
CA SER A 14 27.00 6.25 -17.47
C SER A 14 26.06 5.08 -17.15
N LEU A 15 26.40 4.23 -16.18
CA LEU A 15 25.61 3.05 -15.83
C LEU A 15 24.36 3.47 -15.06
N LYS A 16 23.19 3.18 -15.64
CA LYS A 16 21.88 3.45 -15.04
C LYS A 16 21.22 2.23 -14.42
N SER A 17 21.53 1.03 -14.91
CA SER A 17 20.91 -0.21 -14.45
C SER A 17 21.97 -1.28 -14.21
N LEU A 18 21.96 -1.87 -13.02
CA LEU A 18 22.82 -2.98 -12.63
C LEU A 18 21.96 -4.19 -12.28
N ASN A 19 22.14 -5.30 -12.99
CA ASN A 19 21.44 -6.56 -12.74
C ASN A 19 22.45 -7.63 -12.33
N LEU A 20 22.28 -8.16 -11.12
CA LEU A 20 23.07 -9.19 -10.47
C LEU A 20 22.18 -10.36 -10.00
N THR A 21 21.02 -10.56 -10.63
CA THR A 21 20.06 -11.63 -10.32
C THR A 21 20.77 -12.98 -10.19
N ARG A 22 20.47 -13.71 -9.10
CA ARG A 22 20.97 -15.08 -8.84
C ARG A 22 22.50 -15.19 -8.90
N THR A 23 23.20 -14.16 -8.41
CA THR A 23 24.65 -14.21 -8.20
C THR A 23 24.97 -14.53 -6.74
N GLY A 24 26.18 -15.04 -6.48
CA GLY A 24 26.66 -15.31 -5.11
C GLY A 24 27.20 -14.07 -4.39
N ILE A 25 26.62 -12.90 -4.65
CA ILE A 25 27.01 -11.65 -3.98
C ILE A 25 26.58 -11.70 -2.51
N LYS A 26 27.52 -11.43 -1.60
CA LYS A 26 27.27 -11.47 -0.15
C LYS A 26 26.85 -10.13 0.44
N GLU A 27 27.35 -9.06 -0.18
CA GLU A 27 27.14 -7.67 0.19
C GLU A 27 27.12 -6.84 -1.10
N PHE A 28 26.22 -5.86 -1.17
CA PHE A 28 26.25 -4.88 -2.26
C PHE A 28 27.43 -3.93 -2.02
N PRO A 29 28.37 -3.76 -2.98
CA PRO A 29 29.47 -2.83 -2.78
C PRO A 29 28.92 -1.42 -2.66
N TRP A 30 29.56 -0.64 -1.80
CA TRP A 30 29.27 0.77 -1.58
C TRP A 30 29.15 1.53 -2.91
N PRO A 31 28.37 2.64 -2.95
CA PRO A 31 28.50 3.59 -4.05
C PRO A 31 29.95 4.07 -4.10
N SER A 32 30.73 3.56 -5.05
CA SER A 32 31.97 4.23 -5.41
C SER A 32 31.61 5.50 -6.18
N SER A 33 32.52 6.47 -6.21
CA SER A 33 32.40 7.67 -7.06
C SER A 33 32.23 7.34 -8.56
N SER A 34 32.31 6.07 -8.92
CA SER A 34 32.10 5.51 -10.25
C SER A 34 30.63 5.16 -10.58
N ILE A 35 29.70 4.98 -9.64
CA ILE A 35 28.30 4.53 -9.95
C ILE A 35 27.19 5.48 -9.49
N ILE A 36 27.48 6.77 -9.46
CA ILE A 36 26.59 7.83 -8.93
C ILE A 36 25.24 7.98 -9.65
N ASN A 37 25.11 7.52 -10.90
CA ASN A 37 23.92 7.69 -11.74
C ASN A 37 23.03 6.44 -11.85
N LEU A 38 23.23 5.45 -10.97
CA LEU A 38 22.38 4.27 -10.94
C LEU A 38 20.93 4.64 -10.60
N GLU A 39 20.03 4.23 -11.48
CA GLU A 39 18.58 4.38 -11.37
C GLU A 39 17.92 3.05 -10.95
N LYS A 40 18.50 1.90 -11.35
CA LYS A 40 17.97 0.56 -11.09
C LYS A 40 19.05 -0.41 -10.61
N VAL A 41 18.77 -1.10 -9.51
CA VAL A 41 19.60 -2.19 -8.97
C VAL A 41 18.73 -3.43 -8.79
N ILE A 42 19.13 -4.55 -9.40
CA ILE A 42 18.43 -5.83 -9.33
C ILE A 42 19.36 -6.86 -8.71
N LEU A 43 19.01 -7.34 -7.52
CA LEU A 43 19.69 -8.35 -6.71
C LEU A 43 18.77 -9.56 -6.45
N LYS A 44 17.68 -9.69 -7.21
CA LYS A 44 16.72 -10.79 -7.12
C LYS A 44 17.39 -12.17 -7.01
N GLY A 45 16.97 -12.97 -6.03
CA GLY A 45 17.42 -14.36 -5.86
C GLY A 45 18.90 -14.50 -5.50
N CYS A 46 19.54 -13.47 -4.94
CA CYS A 46 20.91 -13.57 -4.46
C CYS A 46 20.94 -14.30 -3.11
N GLU A 47 21.01 -15.63 -3.17
CA GLU A 47 20.92 -16.49 -1.99
C GLU A 47 22.06 -16.26 -0.98
N GLU A 48 23.23 -15.78 -1.38
CA GLU A 48 24.33 -15.49 -0.44
C GLU A 48 24.25 -14.07 0.17
N LEU A 49 23.29 -13.24 -0.25
CA LEU A 49 23.16 -11.86 0.20
C LEU A 49 22.59 -11.81 1.61
N THR A 50 23.43 -11.46 2.58
CA THR A 50 23.05 -11.39 4.00
C THR A 50 22.78 -9.97 4.48
N ASN A 51 23.29 -8.98 3.74
CA ASN A 51 23.23 -7.59 4.15
C ASN A 51 23.22 -6.65 2.93
N VAL A 52 22.33 -5.65 2.97
CA VAL A 52 22.43 -4.45 2.15
C VAL A 52 22.56 -3.24 3.07
N ALA A 53 23.71 -2.58 2.99
CA ALA A 53 24.02 -1.44 3.82
C ALA A 53 23.19 -0.20 3.44
N TRP A 54 22.98 0.66 4.42
CA TRP A 54 22.27 1.94 4.31
C TRP A 54 22.82 2.86 3.21
N CYS A 55 24.10 2.73 2.85
CA CYS A 55 24.73 3.56 1.81
C CYS A 55 24.10 3.39 0.42
N ILE A 56 23.38 2.29 0.13
CA ILE A 56 22.71 2.12 -1.18
C ILE A 56 21.71 3.26 -1.47
N PHE A 57 21.17 3.87 -0.42
CA PHE A 57 20.23 4.97 -0.52
C PHE A 57 20.89 6.34 -0.75
N GLU A 58 22.22 6.42 -0.68
CA GLU A 58 22.98 7.62 -1.08
C GLU A 58 23.00 7.81 -2.61
N LEU A 59 22.60 6.77 -3.37
CA LEU A 59 22.38 6.86 -4.81
C LEU A 59 21.19 7.79 -5.11
N GLN A 60 21.49 9.03 -5.48
CA GLN A 60 20.52 10.12 -5.64
C GLN A 60 19.46 9.86 -6.71
N HIS A 61 19.84 9.09 -7.73
CA HIS A 61 19.00 8.75 -8.88
C HIS A 61 18.31 7.40 -8.74
N LEU A 62 18.57 6.65 -7.66
CA LEU A 62 17.99 5.32 -7.47
C LEU A 62 16.47 5.42 -7.36
N GLN A 63 15.82 4.71 -8.26
CA GLN A 63 14.37 4.61 -8.40
C GLN A 63 13.90 3.20 -8.08
N HIS A 64 14.69 2.17 -8.38
CA HIS A 64 14.24 0.78 -8.20
C HIS A 64 15.34 -0.09 -7.60
N LEU A 65 15.02 -0.73 -6.48
CA LEU A 65 15.85 -1.69 -5.77
C LEU A 65 15.07 -3.00 -5.63
N ASP A 66 15.47 -4.02 -6.39
CA ASP A 66 14.87 -5.35 -6.33
C ASP A 66 15.79 -6.30 -5.55
N LEU A 67 15.32 -6.72 -4.39
CA LEU A 67 15.91 -7.68 -3.46
C LEU A 67 14.98 -8.89 -3.27
N SER A 68 14.04 -9.12 -4.19
CA SER A 68 13.10 -10.24 -4.11
C SER A 68 13.83 -11.58 -4.05
N GLU A 69 13.24 -12.59 -3.40
CA GLU A 69 13.78 -13.95 -3.28
C GLU A 69 15.19 -14.03 -2.65
N CYS A 70 15.63 -13.03 -1.87
CA CYS A 70 16.91 -13.03 -1.17
C CYS A 70 16.81 -13.71 0.21
N ASP A 71 16.82 -15.04 0.22
CA ASP A 71 16.47 -15.83 1.41
C ASP A 71 17.42 -15.69 2.60
N ASN A 72 18.68 -15.30 2.44
CA ASN A 72 19.59 -15.09 3.58
C ASN A 72 19.53 -13.67 4.15
N LEU A 73 18.68 -12.78 3.61
CA LEU A 73 18.47 -11.45 4.14
C LEU A 73 17.59 -11.51 5.39
N VAL A 74 18.15 -11.25 6.57
CA VAL A 74 17.42 -11.30 7.85
C VAL A 74 16.89 -9.92 8.26
N THR A 75 17.61 -8.85 7.94
CA THR A 75 17.22 -7.47 8.25
C THR A 75 17.52 -6.54 7.08
N PHE A 76 16.68 -5.52 6.87
CA PHE A 76 16.90 -4.54 5.80
C PHE A 76 16.28 -3.16 6.08
N PRO A 77 16.97 -2.04 5.79
CA PRO A 77 18.39 -1.96 5.52
C PRO A 77 19.21 -2.19 6.80
N THR A 78 20.43 -2.69 6.68
CA THR A 78 21.27 -2.89 7.86
C THR A 78 22.02 -1.61 8.19
N LYS A 79 21.87 -1.14 9.44
CA LYS A 79 22.74 -0.11 10.01
C LYS A 79 24.11 -0.76 10.25
N THR A 80 25.05 -0.61 9.33
CA THR A 80 26.42 -1.05 9.60
C THR A 80 27.01 -0.14 10.68
N SER A 81 27.01 -0.61 11.92
CA SER A 81 27.80 -0.02 12.99
C SER A 81 29.30 -0.20 12.64
N SER A 82 30.02 0.91 12.67
CA SER A 82 31.43 1.01 13.09
C SER A 82 32.63 0.76 12.15
N GLU A 83 32.56 0.86 10.82
CA GLU A 83 33.82 0.98 10.02
C GLU A 83 33.88 2.07 8.93
N PHE A 84 32.80 2.80 8.63
CA PHE A 84 32.85 3.84 7.57
C PHE A 84 32.24 5.20 7.94
N SER A 85 32.00 5.47 9.22
CA SER A 85 31.55 6.78 9.73
C SER A 85 32.66 7.85 9.77
N ALA A 86 33.65 7.81 8.87
CA ALA A 86 34.76 8.78 8.80
C ALA A 86 34.79 9.62 7.51
N ALA A 87 33.84 9.45 6.59
CA ALA A 87 33.61 10.41 5.51
C ALA A 87 32.11 10.75 5.47
N ASN A 88 31.76 11.95 5.92
CA ASN A 88 30.41 12.52 5.97
C ASN A 88 29.46 12.05 7.08
N SER A 89 29.94 12.04 8.33
CA SER A 89 29.13 12.54 9.45
C SER A 89 29.05 14.08 9.42
N ASN A 90 28.59 14.61 8.28
CA ASN A 90 27.92 15.90 8.24
C ASN A 90 26.46 15.57 7.93
N SER A 91 25.63 15.56 8.96
CA SER A 91 24.17 15.61 8.91
C SER A 91 23.63 16.93 8.32
N ASN A 92 24.33 17.45 7.30
CA ASN A 92 24.01 18.60 6.46
C ASN A 92 24.35 18.30 4.99
N SER A 93 24.23 17.06 4.55
CA SER A 93 24.20 16.80 3.12
C SER A 93 22.78 17.06 2.65
N ASN A 94 22.55 18.21 2.00
CA ASN A 94 21.37 18.49 1.17
C ASN A 94 21.35 17.52 -0.02
N VAL A 95 21.31 16.22 0.24
CA VAL A 95 21.22 15.20 -0.79
C VAL A 95 19.79 15.26 -1.29
N VAL A 96 19.63 15.94 -2.42
CA VAL A 96 18.36 16.01 -3.12
C VAL A 96 18.16 14.67 -3.81
N HIS A 97 17.15 13.92 -3.40
CA HIS A 97 16.70 12.74 -4.11
C HIS A 97 15.72 13.17 -5.21
N TYR A 98 15.99 12.79 -6.46
CA TYR A 98 15.27 13.33 -7.61
C TYR A 98 14.06 12.51 -8.05
N ALA A 99 13.82 11.33 -7.45
CA ALA A 99 12.82 10.40 -7.95
C ALA A 99 12.22 9.49 -6.85
N PRO A 100 10.97 9.03 -7.03
CA PRO A 100 10.34 8.06 -6.14
C PRO A 100 11.11 6.73 -6.13
N LEU A 101 11.34 6.17 -4.94
CA LEU A 101 12.04 4.90 -4.76
C LEU A 101 11.05 3.74 -4.53
N PHE A 102 11.17 2.72 -5.36
CA PHE A 102 10.50 1.43 -5.26
C PHE A 102 11.48 0.40 -4.69
N VAL A 103 11.10 -0.23 -3.59
CA VAL A 103 11.86 -1.32 -2.96
C VAL A 103 11.04 -2.59 -3.03
N ASP A 104 11.61 -3.64 -3.59
CA ASP A 104 11.00 -4.97 -3.65
C ASP A 104 11.83 -5.95 -2.80
N LEU A 105 11.20 -6.52 -1.77
CA LEU A 105 11.73 -7.54 -0.86
C LEU A 105 10.86 -8.81 -0.93
N SER A 106 10.00 -8.93 -1.94
CA SER A 106 9.03 -10.01 -2.01
C SER A 106 9.71 -11.39 -1.97
N GLY A 107 9.09 -12.36 -1.30
CA GLY A 107 9.59 -13.73 -1.22
C GLY A 107 10.86 -13.93 -0.38
N CYS A 108 11.31 -12.96 0.41
CA CYS A 108 12.47 -13.14 1.30
C CYS A 108 12.08 -13.98 2.53
N ASN A 109 12.35 -15.29 2.50
CA ASN A 109 11.80 -16.23 3.46
C ASN A 109 12.29 -16.03 4.90
N ASN A 110 13.51 -15.53 5.11
CA ASN A 110 14.08 -15.30 6.44
C ASN A 110 14.12 -13.82 6.86
N LEU A 111 13.55 -12.90 6.08
CA LEU A 111 13.49 -11.49 6.44
C LEU A 111 12.61 -11.31 7.68
N ARG A 112 13.18 -10.82 8.78
CA ARG A 112 12.50 -10.64 10.07
C ARG A 112 12.16 -9.19 10.38
N GLU A 113 13.00 -8.25 9.95
CA GLU A 113 12.82 -6.85 10.27
C GLU A 113 13.16 -5.95 9.09
N ILE A 114 12.22 -5.05 8.77
CA ILE A 114 12.45 -3.90 7.91
C ILE A 114 12.72 -2.70 8.81
N SER A 115 13.97 -2.25 8.82
CA SER A 115 14.45 -1.10 9.58
C SER A 115 13.96 0.22 8.98
N GLU A 116 14.26 1.32 9.68
CA GLU A 116 13.98 2.66 9.19
C GLU A 116 14.79 2.97 7.92
N PHE A 117 14.16 3.61 6.95
CA PHE A 117 14.81 3.99 5.71
C PHE A 117 15.50 5.36 5.85
N PRO A 118 16.70 5.56 5.28
CA PRO A 118 17.39 6.86 5.17
C PRO A 118 16.61 8.02 4.57
N ARG A 119 15.66 7.67 3.70
CA ARG A 119 14.97 8.56 2.79
C ARG A 119 13.56 8.06 2.61
N GLU A 120 12.69 8.94 2.14
CA GLU A 120 11.34 8.56 1.76
C GLU A 120 11.37 7.53 0.62
N ILE A 121 10.52 6.52 0.75
CA ILE A 121 10.26 5.52 -0.27
C ILE A 121 8.81 5.61 -0.70
N HIS A 122 8.56 5.36 -1.99
CA HIS A 122 7.25 5.47 -2.58
C HIS A 122 6.49 4.14 -2.59
N ARG A 123 7.20 3.03 -2.83
CA ARG A 123 6.63 1.67 -2.75
C ARG A 123 7.54 0.74 -1.97
N LEU A 124 6.93 -0.09 -1.14
CA LEU A 124 7.56 -1.23 -0.48
C LEU A 124 6.76 -2.50 -0.80
N ASP A 125 7.35 -3.41 -1.58
CA ASP A 125 6.84 -4.78 -1.67
C ASP A 125 7.60 -5.65 -0.67
N ALA A 126 6.90 -6.25 0.28
CA ALA A 126 7.44 -7.25 1.19
C ALA A 126 6.53 -8.48 1.20
N SER A 127 5.77 -8.70 0.13
CA SER A 127 4.86 -9.84 0.02
C SER A 127 5.62 -11.17 0.13
N LEU A 128 4.93 -12.21 0.60
CA LEU A 128 5.51 -13.55 0.75
C LEU A 128 6.80 -13.57 1.61
N CYS A 129 6.91 -12.66 2.60
CA CYS A 129 7.94 -12.71 3.64
C CYS A 129 7.35 -13.34 4.92
N PRO A 130 7.25 -14.69 5.02
CA PRO A 130 6.54 -15.33 6.12
C PRO A 130 7.17 -15.03 7.48
N SER A 131 8.49 -14.87 7.55
CA SER A 131 9.26 -14.61 8.79
C SER A 131 9.24 -13.14 9.25
N LEU A 132 8.66 -12.24 8.47
CA LEU A 132 8.69 -10.80 8.77
C LEU A 132 7.84 -10.54 10.01
N ILE A 133 8.42 -9.91 11.02
CA ILE A 133 7.75 -9.60 12.29
C ILE A 133 7.67 -8.11 12.59
N ARG A 134 8.50 -7.28 11.94
CA ARG A 134 8.58 -5.84 12.24
C ARG A 134 8.88 -5.00 11.02
N ILE A 135 8.20 -3.85 10.92
CA ILE A 135 8.55 -2.74 10.03
C ILE A 135 8.66 -1.48 10.89
N SER A 136 9.84 -0.88 11.00
CA SER A 136 10.09 0.26 11.88
C SER A 136 9.14 1.42 11.63
N LYS A 137 8.86 1.76 10.36
CA LYS A 137 7.85 2.76 9.96
C LYS A 137 6.49 2.50 10.64
N LEU A 138 5.96 1.28 10.53
CA LEU A 138 4.69 0.91 11.17
C LEU A 138 4.76 0.96 12.70
N THR A 139 5.92 0.62 13.29
CA THR A 139 6.09 0.71 14.76
C THR A 139 6.09 2.17 15.21
N ASN A 140 6.78 3.06 14.48
CA ASN A 140 6.84 4.48 14.78
C ASN A 140 5.46 5.14 14.64
N ILE A 141 4.72 4.81 13.59
CA ILE A 141 3.31 5.22 13.42
C ILE A 141 2.47 4.76 14.61
N LEU A 142 2.56 3.48 14.97
CA LEU A 142 1.87 2.95 16.15
C LEU A 142 2.23 3.70 17.44
N GLU A 143 3.46 4.19 17.56
CA GLU A 143 3.97 4.92 18.73
C GLU A 143 3.69 6.43 18.67
N GLY A 144 3.13 6.95 17.57
CA GLY A 144 2.89 8.37 17.36
C GLY A 144 4.17 9.18 17.09
N LYS A 145 5.23 8.52 16.62
CA LYS A 145 6.53 9.14 16.26
C LYS A 145 6.62 9.53 14.80
N GLU A 146 5.67 9.09 13.98
CA GLU A 146 5.66 9.25 12.54
C GLU A 146 4.22 9.36 12.06
N GLU A 147 3.97 10.28 11.13
CA GLU A 147 2.61 10.66 10.70
C GLU A 147 2.33 10.31 9.24
N SER A 148 3.37 9.98 8.46
CA SER A 148 3.25 9.62 7.05
C SER A 148 3.35 8.12 6.85
N MET A 149 2.48 7.56 6.00
CA MET A 149 2.56 6.18 5.56
C MET A 149 3.50 6.07 4.36
N ILE A 150 4.01 4.86 4.06
CA ILE A 150 4.60 4.59 2.75
C ILE A 150 3.42 4.55 1.75
N PRO A 151 3.43 5.34 0.65
CA PRO A 151 2.28 5.49 -0.23
C PRO A 151 1.75 4.17 -0.80
N ARG A 152 2.64 3.21 -1.09
CA ARG A 152 2.25 1.89 -1.60
C ARG A 152 2.97 0.79 -0.83
N MET A 153 2.22 -0.10 -0.20
CA MET A 153 2.78 -1.25 0.50
C MET A 153 2.12 -2.55 0.07
N ASN A 154 2.90 -3.60 -0.12
CA ASN A 154 2.40 -4.96 -0.26
C ASN A 154 2.97 -5.83 0.87
N LEU A 155 2.09 -6.30 1.74
CA LEU A 155 2.37 -7.10 2.92
C LEU A 155 1.64 -8.46 2.86
N PHE A 156 1.22 -8.87 1.67
CA PHE A 156 0.56 -10.16 1.49
C PHE A 156 1.44 -11.31 2.00
N GLY A 157 0.88 -12.30 2.68
CA GLY A 157 1.64 -13.44 3.19
C GLY A 157 2.56 -13.16 4.40
N CYS A 158 2.59 -11.94 4.95
CA CYS A 158 3.40 -11.59 6.13
C CYS A 158 2.71 -11.98 7.45
N PHE A 159 2.47 -13.27 7.67
CA PHE A 159 1.63 -13.77 8.78
C PHE A 159 2.09 -13.34 10.18
N PHE A 160 3.39 -13.46 10.50
CA PHE A 160 3.87 -13.10 11.84
C PHE A 160 3.86 -11.58 12.08
N LEU A 161 4.08 -10.76 11.05
CA LEU A 161 3.94 -9.30 11.13
C LEU A 161 2.52 -8.94 11.58
N MET A 162 1.52 -9.54 10.92
CA MET A 162 0.11 -9.29 11.23
C MET A 162 -0.24 -9.67 12.67
N ILE A 163 0.22 -10.83 13.12
CA ILE A 163 0.01 -11.30 14.50
C ILE A 163 0.67 -10.35 15.50
N ASN A 164 1.93 -9.98 15.29
CA ASN A 164 2.69 -9.13 16.20
C ASN A 164 2.06 -7.74 16.37
N TYR A 165 1.70 -7.07 15.26
CA TYR A 165 1.07 -5.75 15.32
C TYR A 165 -0.33 -5.83 15.93
N GLY A 166 -1.08 -6.90 15.65
CA GLY A 166 -2.38 -7.12 16.28
C GLY A 166 -2.30 -7.17 17.80
N PHE A 167 -1.33 -7.90 18.36
CA PHE A 167 -1.09 -7.93 19.80
C PHE A 167 -0.69 -6.56 20.36
N LYS A 168 0.22 -5.84 19.69
CA LYS A 168 0.65 -4.49 20.13
C LYS A 168 -0.53 -3.51 20.21
N ILE A 169 -1.45 -3.57 19.24
CA ILE A 169 -2.62 -2.68 19.19
C ILE A 169 -3.62 -3.03 20.30
N LYS A 170 -3.91 -4.32 20.52
CA LYS A 170 -4.77 -4.78 21.61
C LYS A 170 -4.26 -4.31 22.97
N MET A 171 -2.94 -4.37 23.18
CA MET A 171 -2.29 -3.86 24.39
C MET A 171 -2.38 -2.33 24.51
N LYS A 172 -2.13 -1.58 23.44
CA LYS A 172 -2.10 -0.10 23.47
C LYS A 172 -3.48 0.52 23.63
N LYS A 173 -4.48 0.08 22.85
CA LYS A 173 -5.82 0.71 22.83
C LYS A 173 -6.72 0.28 24.00
N LYS A 174 -6.36 -0.73 24.81
CA LYS A 174 -7.21 -1.33 25.86
C LYS A 174 -8.64 -1.68 25.41
N LYS A 175 -8.90 -1.74 24.09
CA LYS A 175 -10.20 -2.08 23.52
C LYS A 175 -10.32 -3.61 23.48
N ASN A 176 -11.49 -4.14 23.82
CA ASN A 176 -11.87 -5.53 23.57
C ASN A 176 -12.01 -5.73 22.05
N LEU A 177 -10.90 -5.79 21.32
CA LEU A 177 -10.92 -6.24 19.93
C LEU A 177 -11.39 -7.70 19.93
N PRO A 178 -12.35 -8.07 19.06
CA PRO A 178 -12.81 -9.45 18.96
C PRO A 178 -11.61 -10.38 18.76
N ASP A 179 -11.64 -11.54 19.40
CA ASP A 179 -10.48 -12.45 19.49
C ASP A 179 -10.01 -13.01 18.13
N ASN A 180 -10.76 -12.75 17.05
CA ASN A 180 -10.40 -13.17 15.71
C ASN A 180 -9.46 -12.19 14.98
N LEU A 181 -8.23 -12.68 14.80
CA LEU A 181 -7.19 -12.36 13.81
C LEU A 181 -6.67 -10.91 13.78
N GLY A 182 -5.33 -10.75 13.86
CA GLY A 182 -4.61 -9.45 13.80
C GLY A 182 -4.92 -8.55 12.59
N VAL A 183 -5.75 -8.99 11.65
CA VAL A 183 -6.30 -8.24 10.51
C VAL A 183 -7.16 -7.07 10.94
N THR A 184 -8.15 -7.30 11.80
CA THR A 184 -9.01 -6.23 12.33
C THR A 184 -8.16 -5.18 13.01
N ALA A 185 -7.17 -5.63 13.80
CA ALA A 185 -6.25 -4.74 14.48
C ALA A 185 -5.40 -3.93 13.50
N LEU A 186 -4.84 -4.53 12.44
CA LEU A 186 -4.05 -3.82 11.44
C LEU A 186 -4.87 -2.80 10.64
N LEU A 187 -6.11 -3.13 10.24
CA LEU A 187 -7.01 -2.16 9.62
C LEU A 187 -7.28 -1.00 10.58
N CYS A 188 -7.49 -1.27 11.87
CA CYS A 188 -7.61 -0.21 12.89
C CYS A 188 -6.31 0.58 13.12
N LEU A 189 -5.13 0.05 12.77
CA LEU A 189 -3.88 0.81 12.74
C LEU A 189 -3.81 1.70 11.52
N PHE A 190 -4.02 1.14 10.33
CA PHE A 190 -3.96 1.90 9.08
C PHE A 190 -4.99 3.02 9.06
N LEU A 191 -6.16 2.82 9.66
CA LEU A 191 -7.20 3.85 9.77
C LEU A 191 -7.17 4.58 11.12
N SER A 192 -6.09 4.49 11.89
CA SER A 192 -5.92 5.32 13.10
C SER A 192 -5.53 6.75 12.73
N SER A 193 -5.88 7.71 13.60
CA SER A 193 -5.60 9.15 13.41
C SER A 193 -4.16 9.48 13.01
N SER A 194 -3.19 8.70 13.50
CA SER A 194 -1.76 8.84 13.14
C SER A 194 -1.44 8.61 11.66
N CYS A 195 -2.31 7.92 10.90
CA CYS A 195 -2.10 7.61 9.49
C CYS A 195 -2.91 8.50 8.53
N LEU A 196 -3.86 9.29 9.06
CA LEU A 196 -4.91 9.94 8.26
C LEU A 196 -4.45 11.19 7.49
N GLN A 197 -3.17 11.55 7.62
CA GLN A 197 -2.63 12.75 6.95
C GLN A 197 -2.10 12.48 5.53
N SER A 198 -1.83 11.22 5.18
CA SER A 198 -1.26 10.85 3.89
C SER A 198 -2.12 9.84 3.15
N GLU A 199 -2.23 9.98 1.84
CA GLU A 199 -2.86 8.98 0.97
C GLU A 199 -1.96 7.75 0.84
N PHE A 200 -2.54 6.57 0.98
CA PHE A 200 -1.79 5.32 0.87
C PHE A 200 -2.65 4.16 0.40
N GLN A 201 -1.97 3.10 -0.02
CA GLN A 201 -2.57 1.80 -0.22
C GLN A 201 -1.73 0.67 0.38
N VAL A 202 -2.43 -0.33 0.90
CA VAL A 202 -1.82 -1.54 1.47
C VAL A 202 -2.54 -2.77 0.95
N SER A 203 -1.80 -3.65 0.27
CA SER A 203 -2.24 -5.02 -0.01
C SER A 203 -1.81 -5.92 1.13
N CYS A 204 -2.74 -6.66 1.72
CA CYS A 204 -2.51 -7.50 2.89
C CYS A 204 -3.54 -8.63 2.97
N PHE A 205 -3.31 -9.63 3.83
CA PHE A 205 -4.26 -10.69 4.20
C PHE A 205 -4.52 -11.79 3.16
N ALA A 206 -4.69 -13.02 3.66
CA ALA A 206 -5.24 -14.15 2.92
C ALA A 206 -6.46 -14.68 3.69
N GLY A 207 -7.64 -14.67 3.08
CA GLY A 207 -8.81 -15.40 3.58
C GLY A 207 -9.60 -14.75 4.72
N VAL A 208 -9.48 -13.43 4.92
CA VAL A 208 -10.22 -12.71 5.97
C VAL A 208 -11.29 -11.82 5.37
N LYS A 209 -12.48 -11.84 5.97
CA LYS A 209 -13.62 -10.99 5.57
C LYS A 209 -13.38 -9.55 5.99
N ILE A 210 -13.92 -8.61 5.23
CA ILE A 210 -13.96 -7.19 5.60
C ILE A 210 -14.65 -7.05 6.98
N PRO A 211 -14.03 -6.36 7.96
CA PRO A 211 -14.56 -6.26 9.33
C PRO A 211 -15.98 -5.71 9.40
N GLU A 212 -16.72 -6.08 10.45
CA GLU A 212 -18.12 -5.64 10.61
C GLU A 212 -18.31 -4.15 10.82
N TRP A 213 -17.33 -3.47 11.41
CA TRP A 213 -17.35 -2.02 11.60
C TRP A 213 -17.09 -1.23 10.31
N PHE A 214 -16.71 -1.88 9.21
CA PHE A 214 -16.62 -1.20 7.92
C PHE A 214 -18.05 -0.88 7.46
N THR A 215 -18.41 0.41 7.52
CA THR A 215 -19.82 0.87 7.51
C THR A 215 -20.62 0.35 6.33
N TYR A 216 -20.02 0.28 5.14
CA TYR A 216 -20.72 -0.15 3.94
C TYR A 216 -19.97 -1.30 3.30
N ARG A 217 -20.60 -2.48 3.26
CA ARG A 217 -20.02 -3.71 2.73
C ARG A 217 -20.94 -4.34 1.70
N MET A 218 -20.35 -4.99 0.71
CA MET A 218 -21.06 -5.73 -0.30
C MET A 218 -20.40 -7.09 -0.55
N ASP A 219 -21.21 -8.14 -0.49
CA ASP A 219 -20.80 -9.49 -0.86
C ASP A 219 -21.00 -9.65 -2.39
N CYS A 220 -19.89 -9.57 -3.12
CA CYS A 220 -19.89 -9.55 -4.58
C CYS A 220 -20.20 -10.92 -5.19
N LYS A 221 -20.12 -12.00 -4.39
CA LYS A 221 -20.50 -13.35 -4.81
C LYS A 221 -22.00 -13.54 -4.96
N LYS A 222 -22.79 -12.76 -4.23
CA LYS A 222 -24.26 -12.85 -4.25
C LYS A 222 -24.90 -12.08 -5.39
N LEU A 223 -24.11 -11.31 -6.13
CA LEU A 223 -24.57 -10.66 -7.33
C LEU A 223 -24.83 -11.75 -8.37
N LEU A 224 -26.11 -11.96 -8.71
CA LEU A 224 -26.54 -12.88 -9.75
C LEU A 224 -26.16 -12.27 -11.10
N TRP A 225 -25.04 -12.71 -11.66
CA TRP A 225 -24.64 -12.31 -13.01
C TRP A 225 -25.34 -13.24 -14.01
N PRO A 226 -25.88 -12.73 -15.13
CA PRO A 226 -26.43 -13.57 -16.17
C PRO A 226 -25.44 -14.63 -16.66
N GLU A 227 -25.91 -15.85 -16.90
CA GLU A 227 -25.07 -17.02 -17.24
C GLU A 227 -24.27 -16.85 -18.55
N ASP A 228 -24.64 -15.88 -19.38
CA ASP A 228 -24.02 -15.60 -20.69
C ASP A 228 -22.83 -14.61 -20.64
N PHE A 229 -22.47 -14.07 -19.47
CA PHE A 229 -21.36 -13.12 -19.37
C PHE A 229 -20.00 -13.81 -19.54
N SER A 230 -19.21 -13.33 -20.51
CA SER A 230 -17.85 -13.84 -20.70
C SER A 230 -16.96 -13.41 -19.52
N GLU A 231 -16.09 -14.32 -19.04
CA GLU A 231 -15.07 -14.05 -18.00
C GLU A 231 -14.05 -12.95 -18.39
N LYS A 232 -14.19 -12.35 -19.56
CA LYS A 232 -13.27 -11.36 -20.14
C LYS A 232 -13.77 -9.92 -20.05
N GLU A 233 -15.00 -9.67 -19.61
CA GLU A 233 -15.59 -8.33 -19.52
C GLU A 233 -15.32 -7.65 -18.16
N PHE A 234 -15.10 -6.33 -18.18
CA PHE A 234 -14.94 -5.52 -16.97
C PHE A 234 -16.29 -5.33 -16.29
N ARG A 235 -16.32 -5.54 -14.97
CA ARG A 235 -17.47 -5.26 -14.12
C ARG A 235 -17.22 -3.96 -13.38
N ALA A 236 -18.22 -3.10 -13.30
CA ALA A 236 -18.12 -1.83 -12.59
C ALA A 236 -19.09 -1.79 -11.40
N LEU A 237 -18.56 -1.47 -10.23
CA LEU A 237 -19.33 -1.26 -9.02
C LEU A 237 -19.22 0.18 -8.56
N GLN A 238 -20.36 0.85 -8.34
CA GLN A 238 -20.38 2.22 -7.87
C GLN A 238 -20.87 2.32 -6.43
N PHE A 239 -20.03 2.80 -5.52
CA PHE A 239 -20.44 3.31 -4.22
C PHE A 239 -20.68 4.81 -4.31
N ARG A 240 -21.85 5.27 -3.94
CA ARG A 240 -22.22 6.68 -3.90
C ARG A 240 -22.40 7.13 -2.47
N ILE A 241 -21.56 8.07 -2.02
CA ILE A 241 -21.57 8.66 -0.69
C ILE A 241 -22.09 10.09 -0.81
N ARG A 242 -23.18 10.41 -0.11
CA ARG A 242 -23.70 11.77 0.00
C ARG A 242 -23.27 12.36 1.33
N PHE A 243 -22.68 13.55 1.26
CA PHE A 243 -22.30 14.34 2.42
C PHE A 243 -23.35 15.44 2.67
N PRO A 244 -23.61 15.80 3.93
CA PRO A 244 -24.50 16.91 4.23
C PRO A 244 -23.90 18.23 3.73
N GLY A 245 -24.76 19.18 3.34
CA GLY A 245 -24.31 20.44 2.69
C GLY A 245 -23.44 21.34 3.58
N ASN A 246 -23.43 21.10 4.90
CA ASN A 246 -22.61 21.79 5.90
C ASN A 246 -21.37 20.98 6.33
N PHE A 247 -21.02 19.90 5.62
CA PHE A 247 -19.86 19.08 5.94
C PHE A 247 -18.54 19.87 5.86
N LYS A 248 -17.71 19.78 6.91
CA LYS A 248 -16.50 20.59 7.06
C LYS A 248 -15.26 19.91 6.47
N TRP A 249 -15.24 19.73 5.15
CA TRP A 249 -14.17 19.05 4.42
C TRP A 249 -12.73 19.45 4.80
N GLU A 250 -12.48 20.73 5.04
CA GLU A 250 -11.12 21.26 5.31
C GLU A 250 -10.70 21.14 6.77
N ASN A 251 -11.65 21.00 7.70
CA ASN A 251 -11.37 20.94 9.13
C ASN A 251 -11.34 19.50 9.67
N ASN A 252 -11.87 18.55 8.91
CA ASN A 252 -11.97 17.15 9.31
C ASN A 252 -10.64 16.42 9.03
N LEU A 253 -10.02 15.89 10.08
CA LEU A 253 -8.79 15.08 10.01
C LEU A 253 -9.06 13.63 9.55
N GLY A 254 -10.13 13.45 8.77
CA GLY A 254 -10.64 12.18 8.30
C GLY A 254 -10.35 11.92 6.82
N GLY A 255 -10.98 10.87 6.30
CA GLY A 255 -10.91 10.54 4.89
C GLY A 255 -11.81 9.39 4.50
N LEU A 256 -11.51 8.82 3.34
CA LEU A 256 -12.28 7.72 2.77
C LEU A 256 -11.39 6.50 2.66
N ALA A 257 -11.85 5.39 3.23
CA ALA A 257 -11.22 4.09 3.13
C ALA A 257 -12.04 3.19 2.22
N PHE A 258 -11.38 2.59 1.24
CA PHE A 258 -11.94 1.55 0.38
C PHE A 258 -11.23 0.22 0.66
N CYS A 259 -11.99 -0.86 0.75
CA CYS A 259 -11.46 -2.19 0.96
C CYS A 259 -12.05 -3.18 -0.03
N ALA A 260 -11.23 -4.02 -0.65
CA ALA A 260 -11.66 -5.09 -1.55
C ALA A 260 -10.96 -6.40 -1.22
N GLN A 261 -11.71 -7.50 -1.15
CA GLN A 261 -11.23 -8.86 -1.02
C GLN A 261 -11.32 -9.59 -2.36
N ILE A 262 -10.25 -10.28 -2.71
CA ILE A 262 -10.09 -11.07 -3.92
C ILE A 262 -10.31 -12.54 -3.55
N ASP A 263 -11.16 -13.25 -4.29
CA ASP A 263 -11.60 -14.61 -3.96
C ASP A 263 -11.02 -15.68 -4.89
N ARG A 264 -11.01 -15.53 -6.23
CA ARG A 264 -10.45 -16.56 -7.15
C ARG A 264 -10.13 -16.09 -8.57
N TYR A 265 -9.21 -16.83 -9.20
CA TYR A 265 -9.03 -17.00 -10.65
C TYR A 265 -9.01 -18.51 -10.95
N ASP A 266 -9.73 -18.94 -12.00
CA ASP A 266 -9.83 -20.36 -12.37
C ASP A 266 -8.73 -20.81 -13.37
N SER A 267 -7.87 -19.91 -13.88
CA SER A 267 -6.72 -20.29 -14.72
C SER A 267 -5.48 -19.42 -14.46
N MET A 268 -4.28 -20.01 -14.63
CA MET A 268 -2.97 -19.32 -14.52
C MET A 268 -2.66 -18.40 -15.72
N ASP A 269 -3.47 -18.44 -16.78
CA ASP A 269 -3.18 -17.75 -18.05
C ASP A 269 -3.82 -16.35 -18.17
N ASP A 270 -4.77 -16.00 -17.28
CA ASP A 270 -5.39 -14.67 -17.21
C ASP A 270 -5.06 -14.01 -15.86
N ALA A 271 -4.14 -13.04 -15.88
CA ALA A 271 -3.79 -12.33 -14.65
C ALA A 271 -4.98 -11.53 -14.10
N PRO A 272 -5.23 -11.58 -12.78
CA PRO A 272 -6.02 -10.60 -12.07
C PRO A 272 -5.81 -9.17 -12.55
N PHE A 273 -6.90 -8.52 -12.96
CA PHE A 273 -6.93 -7.10 -13.20
C PHE A 273 -7.93 -6.43 -12.27
N PHE A 274 -7.41 -5.52 -11.45
CA PHE A 274 -8.21 -4.60 -10.64
C PHE A 274 -7.87 -3.17 -11.06
N ARG A 275 -8.89 -2.42 -11.47
CA ARG A 275 -8.82 -0.98 -11.67
C ARG A 275 -9.80 -0.31 -10.73
N LEU A 276 -9.28 0.26 -9.66
CA LEU A 276 -10.09 1.16 -8.88
C LEU A 276 -10.12 2.52 -9.56
N LEU A 277 -11.30 2.93 -10.01
CA LEU A 277 -11.55 4.26 -10.53
C LEU A 277 -12.22 5.12 -9.44
N CYS A 278 -11.43 5.92 -8.73
CA CYS A 278 -12.00 6.87 -7.77
C CYS A 278 -12.52 8.10 -8.54
N THR A 279 -13.82 8.13 -8.79
CA THR A 279 -14.49 9.17 -9.59
C THR A 279 -15.37 10.05 -8.70
N ILE A 280 -14.92 11.24 -8.35
CA ILE A 280 -15.71 12.17 -7.55
C ILE A 280 -16.62 12.98 -8.48
N TYR A 281 -17.89 13.12 -8.13
CA TYR A 281 -18.84 13.90 -8.94
C TYR A 281 -19.15 15.22 -8.24
N ILE A 282 -18.98 16.33 -8.93
CA ILE A 282 -19.29 17.65 -8.38
C ILE A 282 -20.37 18.28 -9.23
N ASN A 283 -21.51 18.59 -8.60
CA ASN A 283 -22.66 19.21 -9.25
C ASN A 283 -23.20 18.45 -10.48
N GLY A 284 -22.99 17.12 -10.55
CA GLY A 284 -23.40 16.29 -11.68
C GLY A 284 -22.32 16.09 -12.75
N ASP A 285 -21.21 16.84 -12.69
CA ASP A 285 -20.07 16.66 -13.59
C ASP A 285 -19.07 15.64 -13.03
N VAL A 286 -18.59 14.76 -13.90
CA VAL A 286 -17.60 13.72 -13.61
C VAL A 286 -16.23 14.38 -13.44
N CYS A 287 -15.64 14.27 -12.26
CA CYS A 287 -14.25 14.62 -12.04
C CYS A 287 -13.47 13.35 -11.66
N ILE A 288 -12.70 12.81 -12.59
CA ILE A 288 -11.77 11.72 -12.29
C ILE A 288 -10.60 12.34 -11.53
N ILE A 289 -10.53 12.06 -10.23
CA ILE A 289 -9.53 12.65 -9.33
C ILE A 289 -8.37 11.68 -9.10
N HIS A 290 -8.62 10.38 -9.25
CA HIS A 290 -7.57 9.36 -9.16
C HIS A 290 -7.99 8.09 -9.89
N GLU A 291 -7.20 7.72 -10.89
CA GLU A 291 -7.26 6.39 -11.49
C GLU A 291 -6.18 5.53 -10.87
N HIS A 292 -6.59 4.42 -10.26
CA HIS A 292 -5.67 3.45 -9.70
C HIS A 292 -5.73 2.15 -10.49
N LEU A 293 -4.64 1.86 -11.18
CA LEU A 293 -4.42 0.60 -11.87
C LEU A 293 -3.50 -0.26 -11.00
N GLU A 294 -4.01 -1.39 -10.49
CA GLU A 294 -3.17 -2.42 -9.88
C GLU A 294 -3.30 -3.70 -10.72
N GLN A 295 -2.33 -3.88 -11.62
CA GLN A 295 -2.06 -5.15 -12.27
C GLN A 295 -0.90 -5.80 -11.52
N ASP A 296 -1.22 -6.68 -10.57
CA ASP A 296 -0.20 -7.44 -9.86
C ASP A 296 -0.37 -8.94 -10.14
N TRP A 297 0.60 -9.53 -10.84
CA TRP A 297 0.59 -10.95 -11.24
C TRP A 297 0.61 -11.91 -10.04
N TRP A 298 0.75 -11.38 -8.83
CA TRP A 298 0.86 -12.11 -7.58
C TRP A 298 -0.42 -12.10 -6.73
N PHE A 299 -1.55 -11.57 -7.22
CA PHE A 299 -2.83 -11.68 -6.51
C PHE A 299 -3.26 -13.15 -6.39
N LEU A 300 -3.15 -13.68 -5.18
CA LEU A 300 -3.65 -14.99 -4.80
C LEU A 300 -5.08 -14.89 -4.23
N PRO A 301 -5.86 -15.98 -4.28
CA PRO A 301 -7.11 -16.11 -3.53
C PRO A 301 -6.96 -15.67 -2.07
N GLY A 302 -7.79 -14.73 -1.64
CA GLY A 302 -7.84 -14.22 -0.27
C GLY A 302 -7.13 -12.88 -0.04
N HIS A 303 -6.46 -12.29 -1.04
CA HIS A 303 -5.87 -10.94 -0.95
C HIS A 303 -6.93 -9.92 -0.53
N MET A 304 -6.56 -9.00 0.36
CA MET A 304 -7.35 -7.82 0.67
C MET A 304 -6.53 -6.57 0.38
N TRP A 305 -7.16 -5.64 -0.29
CA TRP A 305 -6.57 -4.37 -0.68
C TRP A 305 -7.29 -3.25 0.04
N LEU A 306 -6.53 -2.43 0.75
CA LEU A 306 -7.01 -1.21 1.43
C LEU A 306 -6.42 0.00 0.70
N TYR A 307 -7.29 0.93 0.32
CA TYR A 307 -6.93 2.23 -0.19
C TYR A 307 -7.51 3.30 0.72
N TYR A 308 -6.71 4.30 1.09
CA TYR A 308 -7.13 5.41 1.92
C TYR A 308 -6.76 6.75 1.29
N VAL A 309 -7.72 7.67 1.24
CA VAL A 309 -7.52 9.03 0.76
C VAL A 309 -8.03 10.06 1.79
N PRO A 310 -7.17 10.97 2.30
CA PRO A 310 -7.59 12.03 3.20
C PRO A 310 -8.57 13.01 2.54
N PHE A 311 -9.48 13.60 3.31
CA PHE A 311 -10.33 14.70 2.83
C PHE A 311 -9.51 15.89 2.35
N ALA A 312 -8.43 16.23 3.05
CA ALA A 312 -7.49 17.27 2.64
C ALA A 312 -6.90 17.01 1.24
N THR A 313 -6.58 15.75 0.91
CA THR A 313 -6.09 15.36 -0.42
C THR A 313 -7.17 15.54 -1.48
N ILE A 314 -8.41 15.14 -1.19
CA ILE A 314 -9.55 15.36 -2.08
C ILE A 314 -9.71 16.87 -2.36
N MET A 315 -9.79 17.69 -1.31
CA MET A 315 -9.96 19.14 -1.41
C MET A 315 -8.81 19.83 -2.15
N ARG A 316 -7.57 19.38 -1.93
CA ARG A 316 -6.41 19.88 -2.69
C ARG A 316 -6.58 19.61 -4.19
N ARG A 317 -6.91 18.38 -4.60
CA ARG A 317 -7.08 18.04 -6.03
C ARG A 317 -8.24 18.80 -6.68
N LEU A 318 -9.31 19.06 -5.91
CA LEU A 318 -10.43 19.88 -6.36
C LEU A 318 -10.05 21.34 -6.56
N SER A 319 -9.34 21.92 -5.60
CA SER A 319 -8.89 23.32 -5.70
C SER A 319 -7.90 23.53 -6.84
N GLU A 320 -7.00 22.59 -7.11
CA GLU A 320 -6.12 22.57 -8.29
C GLU A 320 -6.92 22.60 -9.60
N SER A 321 -8.08 21.95 -9.61
CA SER A 321 -9.02 21.90 -10.72
C SER A 321 -10.05 23.04 -10.71
N ARG A 322 -9.97 23.96 -9.73
CA ARG A 322 -10.91 25.08 -9.49
C ARG A 322 -12.36 24.64 -9.26
N LEU A 323 -12.55 23.50 -8.62
CA LEU A 323 -13.86 22.90 -8.32
C LEU A 323 -14.25 23.14 -6.85
N PRO A 324 -15.55 23.30 -6.56
CA PRO A 324 -16.05 23.47 -5.19
C PRO A 324 -16.00 22.15 -4.39
N PRO A 325 -16.19 22.19 -3.06
CA PRO A 325 -16.35 20.98 -2.25
C PRO A 325 -17.49 20.08 -2.78
N PRO A 326 -17.32 18.74 -2.77
CA PRO A 326 -18.33 17.83 -3.30
C PRO A 326 -19.48 17.64 -2.31
N SER A 327 -20.71 17.52 -2.81
CA SER A 327 -21.86 17.03 -2.04
C SER A 327 -22.08 15.53 -2.21
N ILE A 328 -21.54 14.95 -3.29
CA ILE A 328 -21.61 13.53 -3.60
C ILE A 328 -20.21 13.05 -4.00
N VAL A 329 -19.77 11.94 -3.44
CA VAL A 329 -18.54 11.26 -3.84
C VAL A 329 -18.91 9.88 -4.35
N ASN A 330 -18.54 9.55 -5.59
CA ASN A 330 -18.69 8.20 -6.10
C ASN A 330 -17.33 7.48 -6.06
N PHE A 331 -17.32 6.21 -5.73
CA PHE A 331 -16.19 5.31 -5.97
C PHE A 331 -16.66 4.30 -6.99
N GLU A 332 -15.94 4.18 -8.09
CA GLU A 332 -16.21 3.19 -9.12
C GLU A 332 -15.10 2.15 -9.13
N ILE A 333 -15.44 0.88 -9.05
CA ILE A 333 -14.47 -0.20 -9.05
C ILE A 333 -14.70 -0.98 -10.32
N GLU A 334 -13.78 -0.84 -11.26
CA GLU A 334 -13.71 -1.68 -12.44
C GLU A 334 -12.85 -2.91 -12.13
N TYR A 335 -13.42 -4.10 -12.20
CA TYR A 335 -12.71 -5.34 -11.94
C TYR A 335 -13.05 -6.37 -13.00
N LYS A 336 -12.05 -7.12 -13.46
CA LYS A 336 -12.26 -8.09 -14.53
C LYS A 336 -12.73 -9.44 -13.99
N LEU A 337 -12.36 -9.80 -12.75
CA LEU A 337 -12.53 -11.15 -12.22
C LEU A 337 -12.45 -11.18 -10.68
N GLY A 338 -13.12 -12.16 -10.06
CA GLY A 338 -12.74 -12.70 -8.75
C GLY A 338 -12.97 -11.86 -7.50
N MET A 339 -13.62 -10.69 -7.55
CA MET A 339 -13.90 -9.92 -6.33
C MET A 339 -14.91 -10.66 -5.43
N GLY A 340 -14.49 -10.96 -4.21
CA GLY A 340 -15.30 -11.70 -3.23
C GLY A 340 -16.22 -10.77 -2.45
N SER A 341 -15.63 -9.78 -1.80
CA SER A 341 -16.36 -8.74 -1.07
C SER A 341 -15.63 -7.40 -1.22
N CYS A 342 -16.37 -6.30 -1.08
CA CYS A 342 -15.76 -4.98 -1.02
C CYS A 342 -16.55 -4.08 -0.06
N GLY A 343 -16.00 -2.91 0.24
CA GLY A 343 -16.68 -1.94 1.08
C GLY A 343 -16.05 -0.57 1.02
N VAL A 344 -16.81 0.42 1.50
CA VAL A 344 -16.34 1.78 1.74
C VAL A 344 -16.62 2.16 3.19
N HIS A 345 -15.73 2.93 3.79
CA HIS A 345 -15.86 3.46 5.14
C HIS A 345 -15.40 4.91 5.17
N VAL A 346 -16.21 5.76 5.80
CA VAL A 346 -15.83 7.14 6.09
C VAL A 346 -15.08 7.12 7.41
N VAL A 347 -13.81 7.53 7.37
CA VAL A 347 -12.96 7.55 8.55
C VAL A 347 -13.02 8.94 9.16
N MET A 348 -13.58 9.05 10.37
CA MET A 348 -13.64 10.28 11.16
C MET A 348 -12.75 10.14 12.41
N GLN A 349 -12.44 11.24 13.11
CA GLN A 349 -11.80 11.14 14.42
C GLN A 349 -12.84 10.82 15.50
N GLU A 350 -12.43 10.07 16.54
CA GLU A 350 -13.30 9.59 17.63
C GLU A 350 -14.09 10.72 18.35
N GLU A 351 -13.69 11.99 18.26
CA GLU A 351 -14.42 13.15 18.83
C GLU A 351 -15.48 13.75 17.87
N GLU A 352 -15.41 13.45 16.57
CA GLU A 352 -16.30 13.97 15.51
C GLU A 352 -17.30 12.91 14.99
N GLU A 353 -17.11 11.63 15.35
CA GLU A 353 -17.93 10.49 14.91
C GLU A 353 -19.42 10.65 15.26
N GLU A 354 -19.77 11.12 16.47
CA GLU A 354 -21.18 11.20 16.90
C GLU A 354 -21.97 12.39 16.30
N GLU A 355 -21.31 13.51 15.97
CA GLU A 355 -21.98 14.71 15.45
C GLU A 355 -22.07 14.73 13.92
N GLU A 356 -21.09 14.17 13.20
CA GLU A 356 -21.00 14.29 11.74
C GLU A 356 -21.46 13.06 10.94
N GLU A 357 -21.48 11.85 11.53
CA GLU A 357 -22.03 10.66 10.84
C GLU A 357 -23.56 10.77 10.62
N GLY A 358 -24.25 11.55 11.46
CA GLY A 358 -25.70 11.81 11.42
C GLY A 358 -26.15 12.61 10.20
N GLY A 359 -25.94 12.08 8.99
CA GLY A 359 -26.29 12.73 7.73
C GLY A 359 -25.51 12.25 6.50
N ILE A 360 -24.55 11.33 6.67
CA ILE A 360 -23.86 10.69 5.56
C ILE A 360 -24.70 9.52 5.05
N PHE A 361 -25.01 9.51 3.76
CA PHE A 361 -25.79 8.44 3.13
C PHE A 361 -24.96 7.73 2.08
N VAL A 362 -24.80 6.42 2.19
CA VAL A 362 -24.14 5.62 1.16
C VAL A 362 -25.12 4.68 0.48
N SER A 363 -25.11 4.68 -0.84
CA SER A 363 -25.85 3.73 -1.69
C SER A 363 -24.87 3.03 -2.62
N CYS A 364 -25.07 1.74 -2.87
CA CYS A 364 -24.29 1.00 -3.83
C CYS A 364 -25.14 0.74 -5.08
N SER A 365 -24.54 0.79 -6.27
CA SER A 365 -25.20 0.38 -7.49
C SER A 365 -24.27 -0.35 -8.44
N LEU A 366 -24.82 -1.31 -9.15
CA LEU A 366 -24.15 -1.94 -10.29
C LEU A 366 -24.42 -1.11 -11.55
N SER A 367 -23.38 -0.85 -12.33
CA SER A 367 -23.52 -0.29 -13.66
C SER A 367 -23.38 -1.41 -14.69
N GLU A 368 -24.51 -1.84 -15.25
CA GLU A 368 -24.56 -2.65 -16.46
C GLU A 368 -24.79 -1.69 -17.63
N ASP A 369 -23.76 -1.45 -18.46
CA ASP A 369 -23.86 -0.66 -19.70
C ASP A 369 -24.70 0.64 -19.58
N GLY A 370 -24.49 1.41 -18.52
CA GLY A 370 -25.19 2.69 -18.30
C GLY A 370 -26.56 2.61 -17.62
N SER A 371 -27.01 1.42 -17.19
CA SER A 371 -28.17 1.24 -16.32
C SER A 371 -27.72 0.96 -14.88
N SER A 372 -28.21 1.77 -13.92
CA SER A 372 -27.87 1.64 -12.50
C SER A 372 -28.94 0.85 -11.75
N ALA A 373 -28.62 -0.33 -11.23
CA ALA A 373 -29.44 -1.01 -10.23
C ALA A 373 -28.96 -0.61 -8.83
N THR A 374 -29.77 0.14 -8.09
CA THR A 374 -29.46 0.52 -6.70
C THR A 374 -29.71 -0.67 -5.78
N ILE A 375 -28.68 -1.07 -5.02
CA ILE A 375 -28.78 -2.08 -3.97
C ILE A 375 -28.65 -1.35 -2.64
N ASP A 376 -29.70 -1.41 -1.82
CA ASP A 376 -29.64 -0.89 -0.46
C ASP A 376 -28.62 -1.71 0.35
N VAL A 377 -27.61 -1.02 0.87
CA VAL A 377 -26.59 -1.62 1.73
C VAL A 377 -27.21 -1.80 3.11
N LEU A 378 -27.37 -3.04 3.55
CA LEU A 378 -27.83 -3.35 4.91
C LEU A 378 -26.80 -2.81 5.92
N SER A 379 -27.27 -1.91 6.78
CA SER A 379 -26.57 -1.37 7.95
C SER A 379 -26.26 -2.43 8.99
#